data_AF-A0A956PHB6-F1
#
_entry.id   AF-A0A956PHB6-F1
#
_cell.length_a   1.000
_cell.length_b   1.000
_cell.length_c   1.000
_cell.angle_alpha   90.00
_cell.angle_beta   90.00
_cell.angle_gamma   90.00
#
_symmetry.space_group_name_H-M   'P 1'
#
loop_
_entity.id
_entity.type
_entity.pdbx_description
1 polymer ?
#
loop_
_entity_poly.entity_id
_entity_poly.type
_entity_poly.pdbx_seq_one_letter_code
_entity_poly.pdbx_strand_id
1 'polypeptide(L)'
;MRNRGLGIRGRPYGLTLIETMLALIMLSLLIVGVLGLLGSLLVASTKSTDMTAGTFVGQYLFEKAKVDGPPTPEGGIVEGTEQILSHEEERPVNFRYRMEWTLVAERDSYFVHTTKAKNQFGADLYHVEVQVWWMVENPDDGRAEGGGRRTVTLERLISFSPDVE
;
A
#
# COMPACT_ATOMS: atom_id res chain seq x y z
N MET A 1 -28.42 -76.31 4.81
CA MET A 1 -28.43 -74.83 4.68
C MET A 1 -29.09 -74.21 5.90
N ARG A 2 -28.33 -73.52 6.76
CA ARG A 2 -28.88 -72.56 7.72
C ARG A 2 -27.75 -71.63 8.20
N ASN A 3 -27.50 -70.58 7.41
CA ASN A 3 -26.64 -69.47 7.82
C ASN A 3 -27.35 -68.74 8.98
N ARG A 4 -26.86 -68.92 10.21
CA ARG A 4 -27.22 -68.05 11.33
C ARG A 4 -26.51 -66.72 11.10
N GLY A 5 -27.30 -65.69 10.76
CA GLY A 5 -26.83 -64.32 10.74
C GLY A 5 -26.23 -63.95 12.09
N LEU A 6 -24.93 -63.72 12.10
CA LEU A 6 -24.23 -63.04 13.18
C LEU A 6 -24.71 -61.58 13.15
N GLY A 7 -25.68 -61.30 14.00
CA GLY A 7 -26.07 -59.94 14.33
C GLY A 7 -24.87 -59.23 14.94
N ILE A 8 -24.21 -58.38 14.15
CA ILE A 8 -23.40 -57.29 14.68
C ILE A 8 -24.40 -56.29 15.25
N ARG A 9 -24.84 -56.56 16.49
CA ARG A 9 -25.51 -55.55 17.31
C ARG A 9 -24.50 -54.43 17.51
N GLY A 10 -24.66 -53.34 16.76
CA GLY A 10 -23.97 -52.08 17.04
C GLY A 10 -24.28 -51.69 18.48
N ARG A 11 -23.32 -51.91 19.38
CA ARG A 11 -23.39 -51.35 20.73
C ARG A 11 -23.31 -49.83 20.58
N PRO A 12 -24.15 -49.04 21.26
CA PRO A 12 -23.89 -47.63 21.42
C PRO A 12 -22.65 -47.51 22.31
N TYR A 13 -21.47 -47.42 21.70
CA TYR A 13 -20.25 -47.10 22.41
C TYR A 13 -20.37 -45.63 22.84
N GLY A 14 -20.63 -45.40 24.13
CA GLY A 14 -20.49 -44.08 24.72
C GLY A 14 -19.04 -43.62 24.59
N LEU A 15 -18.86 -42.31 24.35
CA LEU A 15 -17.55 -41.66 24.25
C LEU A 15 -16.68 -42.05 25.46
N THR A 16 -15.54 -42.67 25.19
CA THR A 16 -14.60 -43.02 26.26
C THR A 16 -13.93 -41.75 26.79
N LEU A 17 -13.56 -41.74 28.08
CA LEU A 17 -12.95 -40.57 28.74
C LEU A 17 -11.63 -40.15 28.06
N ILE A 18 -10.92 -41.09 27.44
CA ILE A 18 -9.70 -40.84 26.66
C ILE A 18 -10.04 -40.17 25.31
N GLU A 19 -11.10 -40.62 24.65
CA GLU A 19 -11.55 -40.06 23.37
C GLU A 19 -12.06 -38.63 23.53
N THR A 20 -12.77 -38.33 24.62
CA THR A 20 -13.16 -36.95 24.95
C THR A 20 -11.95 -36.07 25.25
N MET A 21 -10.95 -36.57 25.98
CA MET A 21 -9.70 -35.83 26.21
C MET A 21 -8.94 -35.54 24.91
N LEU A 22 -8.81 -36.52 24.02
CA LEU A 22 -8.16 -36.33 22.71
C LEU A 22 -8.94 -35.36 21.82
N ALA A 23 -10.26 -35.45 21.81
CA ALA A 23 -11.12 -34.52 21.08
C ALA A 23 -10.95 -33.09 21.59
N LEU A 24 -10.86 -32.89 22.91
CA LEU A 24 -10.63 -31.57 23.50
C LEU A 24 -9.24 -31.01 23.14
N ILE A 25 -8.19 -31.83 23.17
CA ILE A 25 -6.83 -31.41 22.77
C ILE A 25 -6.83 -31.00 21.30
N MET A 26 -7.40 -31.81 20.40
CA MET A 26 -7.49 -31.47 18.99
C MET A 26 -8.32 -30.21 18.75
N LEU A 27 -9.43 -30.04 19.48
CA LEU A 27 -10.26 -28.86 19.42
C LEU A 27 -9.49 -27.61 19.86
N SER A 28 -8.73 -27.68 20.96
CA SER A 28 -7.90 -26.56 21.42
C SER A 28 -6.83 -26.18 20.41
N LEU A 29 -6.14 -27.16 19.81
CA LEU A 29 -5.15 -26.90 18.76
C LEU A 29 -5.79 -26.27 17.51
N LEU A 30 -6.98 -26.75 17.13
CA LEU A 30 -7.72 -26.18 16.01
C LEU A 30 -8.10 -24.73 16.28
N ILE A 31 -8.60 -24.41 17.47
CA ILE A 31 -8.96 -23.04 17.86
C ILE A 31 -7.73 -22.13 17.79
N VAL A 32 -6.60 -22.53 18.37
CA VAL A 32 -5.35 -21.73 18.31
C VAL A 32 -4.89 -21.53 16.86
N GLY A 33 -4.97 -22.58 16.03
CA GLY A 33 -4.63 -22.48 14.61
C GLY A 33 -5.53 -21.50 13.85
N VAL A 34 -6.84 -21.56 14.07
CA VAL A 34 -7.81 -20.64 13.44
C VAL A 34 -7.58 -19.21 13.90
N LEU A 35 -7.36 -18.98 15.19
CA LEU A 35 -7.08 -17.64 15.72
C LEU A 35 -5.79 -17.05 15.13
N GLY A 36 -4.73 -17.85 15.00
CA GLY A 36 -3.48 -17.41 14.36
C GLY A 36 -3.67 -17.06 12.88
N LEU A 37 -4.50 -17.82 12.16
CA LEU A 37 -4.82 -17.56 10.76
C LEU A 37 -5.65 -16.29 10.60
N LEU A 38 -6.68 -16.09 11.43
CA LEU A 38 -7.49 -14.86 11.43
C LEU A 38 -6.66 -13.62 11.77
N GLY A 39 -5.77 -13.71 12.76
CA GLY A 39 -4.85 -12.62 13.10
C GLY A 39 -3.94 -12.26 11.93
N SER A 40 -3.38 -13.26 11.26
CA SER A 40 -2.53 -13.05 10.08
C SER A 40 -3.30 -12.41 8.91
N LEU A 41 -4.56 -12.81 8.72
CA LEU A 41 -5.42 -12.27 7.66
C LEU A 41 -5.81 -10.82 7.93
N LEU A 42 -6.11 -10.46 9.19
CA LEU A 42 -6.41 -9.08 9.59
C LEU A 42 -5.20 -8.15 9.35
N VAL A 43 -3.99 -8.59 9.71
CA VAL A 43 -2.74 -7.85 9.46
C VAL A 43 -2.48 -7.68 7.95
N ALA A 44 -2.79 -8.69 7.15
CA ALA A 44 -2.67 -8.59 5.70
C ALA A 44 -3.68 -7.61 5.10
N SER A 45 -4.93 -7.62 5.61
CA SER A 45 -6.01 -6.73 5.16
C SER A 45 -5.68 -5.26 5.43
N THR A 46 -5.35 -4.94 6.69
CA THR A 46 -4.97 -3.57 7.10
C THR A 46 -3.81 -3.03 6.26
N LYS A 47 -2.77 -3.83 6.04
CA LYS A 47 -1.64 -3.46 5.17
C LYS A 47 -2.07 -3.16 3.72
N SER A 48 -3.01 -3.93 3.18
CA SER A 48 -3.53 -3.70 1.81
C SER A 48 -4.33 -2.41 1.74
N THR A 49 -5.14 -2.13 2.76
CA THR A 49 -5.93 -0.89 2.87
C THR A 49 -5.01 0.33 2.92
N ASP A 50 -3.99 0.31 3.77
CA ASP A 50 -3.05 1.44 3.91
C ASP A 50 -2.25 1.70 2.62
N MET A 51 -1.82 0.63 1.95
CA MET A 51 -1.09 0.77 0.68
C MET A 51 -1.96 1.38 -0.41
N THR A 52 -3.24 1.02 -0.43
CA THR A 52 -4.23 1.60 -1.34
C THR A 52 -4.47 3.08 -1.00
N ALA A 53 -4.64 3.41 0.28
CA ALA A 53 -4.79 4.79 0.75
C ALA A 53 -3.56 5.65 0.40
N GLY A 54 -2.35 5.17 0.65
CA GLY A 54 -1.11 5.87 0.29
C GLY A 54 -0.97 6.08 -1.23
N THR A 55 -1.45 5.13 -2.03
CA THR A 55 -1.50 5.29 -3.50
C THR A 55 -2.50 6.38 -3.90
N PHE A 56 -3.67 6.44 -3.27
CA PHE A 56 -4.64 7.52 -3.51
C PHE A 56 -4.09 8.89 -3.12
N VAL A 57 -3.37 9.00 -1.99
CA VAL A 57 -2.65 10.24 -1.61
C VAL A 57 -1.68 10.64 -2.72
N GLY A 58 -0.85 9.71 -3.20
CA GLY A 58 0.11 10.00 -4.26
C GLY A 58 -0.56 10.46 -5.57
N GLN A 59 -1.67 9.83 -5.95
CA GLN A 59 -2.46 10.25 -7.12
C GLN A 59 -3.09 11.64 -6.93
N TYR A 60 -3.66 11.90 -5.74
CA TYR A 60 -4.19 13.21 -5.38
C TYR A 60 -3.12 14.30 -5.47
N LEU A 61 -1.92 14.03 -4.94
CA LEU A 61 -0.78 14.94 -5.02
C LEU A 61 -0.36 15.21 -6.46
N PHE A 62 -0.43 14.23 -7.37
CA PHE A 62 -0.18 14.48 -8.80
C PHE A 62 -1.24 15.34 -9.46
N GLU A 63 -2.52 15.15 -9.16
CA GLU A 63 -3.55 16.00 -9.74
C GLU A 63 -3.45 17.43 -9.20
N LYS A 64 -3.08 17.59 -7.92
CA LYS A 64 -2.77 18.90 -7.33
C LYS A 64 -1.52 19.54 -7.96
N ALA A 65 -0.46 18.75 -8.16
CA ALA A 65 0.78 19.19 -8.81
C ALA A 65 0.56 19.76 -10.22
N LYS A 66 -0.36 19.18 -11.01
CA LYS A 66 -0.70 19.73 -12.33
C LYS A 66 -1.28 21.14 -12.28
N VAL A 67 -1.92 21.50 -11.18
CA VAL A 67 -2.57 22.81 -10.97
C VAL A 67 -1.60 23.78 -10.32
N ASP A 68 -0.94 23.36 -9.24
CA ASP A 68 -0.05 24.23 -8.45
C ASP A 68 1.30 24.49 -9.14
N GLY A 69 1.75 23.55 -9.98
CA GLY A 69 3.06 23.62 -10.64
C GLY A 69 4.24 23.34 -9.69
N PRO A 70 5.48 23.45 -10.21
CA PRO A 70 6.68 23.27 -9.40
C PRO A 70 6.86 24.44 -8.40
N PRO A 71 7.52 24.21 -7.24
CA PRO A 71 7.76 25.27 -6.25
C PRO A 71 8.69 26.37 -6.78
N THR A 72 9.61 26.04 -7.69
CA THR A 72 10.44 26.99 -8.41
C THR A 72 10.57 26.58 -9.88
N PRO A 73 10.95 27.49 -10.80
CA PRO A 73 11.15 27.16 -12.22
C PRO A 73 12.23 26.09 -12.47
N GLU A 74 13.20 25.93 -11.58
CA GLU A 74 14.24 24.90 -11.71
C GLU A 74 13.77 23.53 -11.17
N GLY A 75 12.57 23.48 -10.58
CA GLY A 75 12.05 22.34 -9.82
C GLY A 75 12.19 22.56 -8.31
N GLY A 76 12.40 21.50 -7.55
CA GLY A 76 12.57 21.57 -6.09
C GLY A 76 11.73 20.55 -5.33
N ILE A 77 11.79 20.63 -4.01
CA ILE A 77 11.20 19.63 -3.11
C ILE A 77 10.06 20.27 -2.33
N VAL A 78 8.91 19.60 -2.29
CA VAL A 78 7.75 19.94 -1.47
C VAL A 78 7.48 18.80 -0.50
N GLU A 79 7.42 19.11 0.79
CA GLU A 79 7.09 18.14 1.83
C GLU A 79 5.82 18.54 2.58
N GLY A 80 5.07 17.55 3.05
CA GLY A 80 3.86 17.79 3.80
C GLY A 80 3.28 16.55 4.45
N THR A 81 2.08 16.70 4.99
CA THR A 81 1.33 15.60 5.60
C THR A 81 -0.13 15.72 5.21
N GLU A 82 -0.69 14.64 4.67
CA GLU A 82 -2.12 14.47 4.41
C GLU A 82 -2.71 13.54 5.46
N GLN A 83 -3.92 13.85 5.92
CA GLN A 83 -4.65 13.01 6.87
C GLN A 83 -5.80 12.33 6.14
N ILE A 84 -5.80 11.00 6.12
CA ILE A 84 -6.92 10.22 5.60
C ILE A 84 -7.55 9.44 6.74
N LEU A 85 -8.87 9.54 6.82
CA LEU A 85 -9.70 8.66 7.63
C LEU A 85 -9.86 7.34 6.86
N SER A 86 -9.06 6.34 7.22
CA SER A 86 -9.29 4.97 6.79
C SER A 86 -10.53 4.43 7.51
N HIS A 87 -11.40 3.71 6.79
CA HIS A 87 -12.70 3.23 7.28
C HIS A 87 -12.63 2.34 8.53
N GLU A 88 -11.44 1.84 8.88
CA GLU A 88 -11.22 0.89 9.97
C GLU A 88 -10.54 1.51 11.21
N GLU A 89 -10.02 2.74 11.14
CA GLU A 89 -9.29 3.34 12.28
C GLU A 89 -10.11 4.44 12.98
N GLU A 90 -10.17 4.40 14.32
CA GLU A 90 -10.75 5.47 15.15
C GLU A 90 -9.94 6.79 15.08
N ARG A 91 -8.73 6.76 14.51
CA ARG A 91 -7.84 7.91 14.40
C ARG A 91 -7.39 8.09 12.95
N PRO A 92 -7.28 9.33 12.45
CA PRO A 92 -6.78 9.58 11.10
C PRO A 92 -5.31 9.14 10.98
N VAL A 93 -4.99 8.43 9.91
CA VAL A 93 -3.62 8.05 9.57
C VAL A 93 -2.94 9.26 8.94
N ASN A 94 -1.77 9.62 9.48
CA ASN A 94 -0.91 10.67 8.91
C ASN A 94 -0.05 10.08 7.79
N PHE A 95 -0.33 10.47 6.55
CA PHE A 95 0.49 10.16 5.39
C PHE A 95 1.44 11.33 5.15
N ARG A 96 2.73 11.12 5.46
CA ARG A 96 3.78 12.09 5.14
C ARG A 96 4.17 11.92 3.68
N TYR A 97 4.51 13.00 3.02
CA TYR A 97 4.95 12.95 1.64
C TYR A 97 6.13 13.87 1.37
N ARG A 98 6.91 13.49 0.36
CA ARG A 98 7.94 14.28 -0.30
C ARG A 98 7.68 14.21 -1.80
N MET A 99 7.59 15.37 -2.42
CA MET A 99 7.41 15.53 -3.85
C MET A 99 8.62 16.25 -4.40
N GLU A 100 9.38 15.58 -5.26
CA GLU A 100 10.58 16.10 -5.90
C GLU A 100 10.27 16.42 -7.35
N TRP A 101 10.56 17.66 -7.75
CA TRP A 101 10.40 18.18 -9.08
C TRP A 101 11.76 18.33 -9.72
N THR A 102 11.98 17.65 -10.82
CA THR A 102 13.19 17.76 -11.64
C THR A 102 12.80 18.29 -13.01
N LEU A 103 13.35 19.44 -13.41
CA LEU A 103 13.16 19.96 -14.77
C LEU A 103 13.89 19.06 -15.77
N VAL A 104 13.14 18.47 -16.69
CA VAL A 104 13.68 17.54 -17.71
C VAL A 104 13.83 18.21 -19.06
N ALA A 105 12.90 19.09 -19.41
CA ALA A 105 12.98 19.87 -20.64
C ALA A 105 12.33 21.23 -20.44
N GLU A 106 13.03 22.28 -20.86
CA GLU A 106 12.45 23.61 -20.93
C GLU A 106 11.57 23.73 -22.18
N ARG A 107 10.60 24.64 -22.10
CA ARG A 107 9.81 25.15 -23.21
C ARG A 107 10.68 25.59 -24.39
N ASP A 108 11.86 26.13 -24.09
CA ASP A 108 12.77 26.69 -25.08
C ASP A 108 13.98 25.80 -25.43
N SER A 109 14.13 24.59 -24.90
CA SER A 109 15.34 23.80 -25.20
C SER A 109 15.18 22.27 -25.20
N TYR A 110 15.60 21.64 -26.31
CA TYR A 110 16.34 20.38 -26.26
C TYR A 110 17.43 20.36 -27.35
N PHE A 111 18.50 19.59 -27.10
CA PHE A 111 19.63 19.44 -28.02
C PHE A 111 19.39 18.26 -28.97
N VAL A 112 19.37 18.51 -30.28
CA VAL A 112 19.55 17.47 -31.30
C VAL A 112 20.97 17.61 -31.83
N HIS A 113 21.82 16.65 -31.47
CA HIS A 113 23.25 16.60 -31.81
C HIS A 113 24.07 17.74 -31.20
N THR A 114 23.94 18.97 -31.71
CA THR A 114 24.63 20.21 -31.25
C THR A 114 23.79 21.48 -31.49
N THR A 115 22.56 21.36 -31.98
CA THR A 115 21.77 22.52 -32.45
C THR A 115 20.47 22.61 -31.64
N LYS A 116 20.22 23.79 -31.04
CA LYS A 116 19.03 24.07 -30.22
C LYS A 116 17.78 24.08 -31.10
N ALA A 117 16.87 23.13 -30.90
CA ALA A 117 15.57 23.08 -31.58
C ALA A 117 14.43 23.23 -30.55
N LYS A 118 13.32 23.85 -30.98
CA LYS A 118 12.18 24.17 -30.10
C LYS A 118 11.46 22.91 -29.59
N ASN A 119 11.05 22.91 -28.32
CA ASN A 119 10.22 21.88 -27.71
C ASN A 119 8.88 21.73 -28.45
N GLN A 120 8.54 20.49 -28.84
CA GLN A 120 7.29 20.18 -29.56
C GLN A 120 6.04 20.26 -28.66
N PHE A 121 6.20 20.26 -27.34
CA PHE A 121 5.12 20.29 -26.36
C PHE A 121 4.74 21.70 -25.89
N GLY A 122 5.53 22.72 -26.26
CA GLY A 122 5.23 24.13 -26.00
C GLY A 122 5.28 24.59 -24.54
N ALA A 123 5.41 23.67 -23.56
CA ALA A 123 5.46 23.90 -22.12
C ALA A 123 6.69 23.20 -21.49
N ASP A 124 7.10 23.63 -20.30
CA ASP A 124 8.17 22.97 -19.53
C ASP A 124 7.72 21.58 -19.11
N LEU A 125 8.65 20.62 -19.11
CA LEU A 125 8.42 19.24 -18.71
C LEU A 125 9.19 18.94 -17.43
N TYR A 126 8.47 18.55 -16.39
CA TYR A 126 9.03 18.15 -15.12
C TYR A 126 8.83 16.65 -14.90
N HIS A 127 9.86 15.98 -14.41
CA HIS A 127 9.73 14.68 -13.76
C HIS A 127 9.41 14.93 -12.30
N VAL A 128 8.27 14.39 -11.87
CA VAL A 128 7.76 14.56 -10.52
C VAL A 128 7.74 13.20 -9.85
N GLU A 129 8.52 13.06 -8.79
CA GLU A 129 8.55 11.89 -7.94
C GLU A 129 7.80 12.20 -6.65
N VAL A 130 6.79 11.40 -6.31
CA VAL A 130 6.02 11.52 -5.08
C VAL A 130 6.27 10.28 -4.24
N GLN A 131 6.92 10.48 -3.11
CA GLN A 131 7.09 9.48 -2.06
C GLN A 131 6.08 9.75 -0.95
N VAL A 132 5.29 8.73 -0.59
CA VAL A 132 4.32 8.77 0.51
C VAL A 132 4.64 7.67 1.51
N TRP A 133 4.73 8.02 2.79
CA TRP A 133 5.00 7.05 3.86
C TRP A 133 4.12 7.30 5.09
N TRP A 134 3.85 6.23 5.83
CA TRP A 134 3.01 6.27 7.04
C TRP A 134 3.57 5.35 8.12
N MET A 135 3.29 5.70 9.38
CA MET A 135 3.73 4.95 10.56
C MET A 135 5.25 4.64 10.60
N VAL A 136 6.06 5.46 9.91
CA VAL A 136 7.53 5.48 9.91
C VAL A 136 8.00 6.93 9.85
N GLU A 137 9.19 7.21 10.40
CA GLU A 137 9.72 8.58 10.42
C GLU A 137 10.38 8.95 9.10
N ASN A 138 11.21 8.05 8.54
CA ASN A 138 11.93 8.23 7.28
C ASN A 138 11.42 7.26 6.20
N PRO A 139 11.15 7.72 4.96
CA PRO A 139 10.79 6.84 3.84
C PRO A 139 11.85 5.78 3.51
N ASP A 140 13.14 6.10 3.71
CA ASP A 140 14.27 5.21 3.41
C ASP A 140 14.33 4.00 4.34
N ASP A 141 13.75 4.12 5.53
CA ASP A 141 13.70 3.01 6.48
C ASP A 141 12.81 1.89 5.96
N GLY A 142 11.82 2.21 5.08
CA GLY A 142 11.08 1.34 4.15
C GLY A 142 10.36 0.10 4.72
N ARG A 143 10.67 -0.29 5.95
CA ARG A 143 10.36 -1.52 6.67
C ARG A 143 10.40 -1.18 8.15
N ALA A 144 9.26 -0.82 8.71
CA ALA A 144 9.11 -0.90 10.16
C ALA A 144 9.33 -2.36 10.59
N GLU A 145 10.04 -2.59 11.70
CA GLU A 145 10.27 -3.94 12.25
C GLU A 145 8.94 -4.71 12.31
N GLY A 146 8.86 -5.84 11.59
CA GLY A 146 7.68 -6.71 11.53
C GLY A 146 6.49 -6.22 10.68
N GLY A 147 6.52 -5.02 10.08
CA GLY A 147 5.35 -4.37 9.46
C GLY A 147 5.26 -4.36 7.92
N GLY A 148 6.31 -4.77 7.21
CA GLY A 148 6.36 -4.72 5.74
C GLY A 148 6.55 -3.31 5.16
N ARG A 149 6.39 -3.17 3.84
CA ARG A 149 6.61 -1.90 3.11
C ARG A 149 5.51 -0.89 3.45
N ARG A 150 5.90 0.26 4.00
CA ARG A 150 5.02 1.38 4.40
C ARG A 150 5.32 2.68 3.62
N THR A 151 5.86 2.50 2.42
CA THR A 151 6.26 3.59 1.53
C THR A 151 5.77 3.26 0.12
N VAL A 152 5.10 4.22 -0.50
CA VAL A 152 4.70 4.19 -1.91
C VAL A 152 5.46 5.29 -2.63
N THR A 153 6.13 4.93 -3.72
CA THR A 153 6.79 5.88 -4.60
C THR A 153 6.08 5.82 -5.94
N LEU A 154 5.66 6.98 -6.44
CA LEU A 154 5.08 7.12 -7.76
C LEU A 154 5.83 8.20 -8.51
N GLU A 155 6.00 8.02 -9.81
CA GLU A 155 6.69 8.97 -10.68
C GLU A 155 5.82 9.30 -11.88
N ARG A 156 5.83 10.56 -12.32
CA ARG A 156 5.09 11.01 -13.51
C ARG A 156 5.79 12.19 -14.16
N LEU A 157 5.70 12.25 -15.49
CA LEU A 157 6.05 13.46 -16.25
C LEU A 157 4.84 14.40 -16.30
N ILE A 158 5.04 15.65 -15.90
CA ILE A 158 4.02 16.71 -15.91
C ILE A 158 4.50 17.84 -16.81
N SER A 159 3.69 18.17 -17.82
CA SER A 159 3.87 19.38 -18.61
C SER A 159 3.20 20.54 -17.88
N PHE A 160 3.94 21.60 -17.59
CA PHE A 160 3.42 22.80 -16.94
C PHE A 160 3.84 24.03 -17.75
N SER A 161 2.89 24.89 -18.08
CA SER A 161 3.16 26.21 -18.64
C SER A 161 2.71 27.22 -17.60
N PRO A 162 3.61 28.05 -17.03
CA PRO A 162 3.15 29.19 -16.25
C PRO A 162 2.29 30.06 -17.16
N ASP A 163 1.11 30.46 -16.70
CA ASP A 163 0.28 31.44 -17.40
C ASP A 163 1.11 32.72 -17.52
N VAL A 164 1.50 33.05 -18.75
CA VAL A 164 2.23 34.28 -19.04
C VAL A 164 1.18 35.38 -19.13
N GLU A 165 1.03 36.18 -18.06
CA GLU A 165 0.41 37.51 -18.15
C GLU A 165 1.28 38.47 -18.98
#